data_AF-A0A7W9AU95-F1
#
_entry.id   AF-A0A7W9AU95-F1
#
_cell.length_a   1.000
_cell.length_b   1.000
_cell.length_c   1.000
_cell.angle_alpha   90.00
_cell.angle_beta   90.00
_cell.angle_gamma   90.00
#
_symmetry.space_group_name_H-M   'P 1'
#
loop_
_entity.id
_entity.type
_entity.pdbx_description
1 polymer ?
#
loop_
_entity_poly.entity_id
_entity_poly.type
_entity_poly.pdbx_seq_one_letter_code
_entity_poly.pdbx_strand_id
1 'polypeptide(L)'
;MSEIPDDVLKAAKAAAYETEKTGDDAAAITSLTGVDVIARAILAERDRCANVAIQYFRGDEYNSNQQSASEMIYAAILSGEAS
;
A
#
# COMPACT_ATOMS: atom_id res chain seq x y z
N MET A 1 -10.08 -16.20 2.35
CA MET A 1 -9.09 -15.25 2.89
C MET A 1 -8.56 -14.47 1.70
N SER A 2 -8.66 -13.14 1.70
CA SER A 2 -8.01 -12.34 0.66
C SER A 2 -6.52 -12.57 0.77
N GLU A 3 -5.93 -13.15 -0.25
CA GLU A 3 -4.49 -13.38 -0.31
C GLU A 3 -3.82 -11.99 -0.37
N ILE A 4 -2.80 -11.78 0.46
CA ILE A 4 -2.02 -10.54 0.46
C ILE A 4 -1.22 -10.52 -0.85
N PRO A 5 -1.26 -9.45 -1.65
CA PRO A 5 -0.48 -9.36 -2.88
C PRO A 5 1.03 -9.55 -2.64
N ASP A 6 1.72 -10.18 -3.59
CA ASP A 6 3.15 -10.54 -3.45
C ASP A 6 4.06 -9.32 -3.25
N ASP A 7 3.76 -8.20 -3.92
CA ASP A 7 4.51 -6.96 -3.78
C ASP A 7 4.37 -6.35 -2.38
N VAL A 8 3.17 -6.41 -1.81
CA VAL A 8 2.90 -6.04 -0.42
C VAL A 8 3.64 -6.97 0.54
N LEU A 9 3.59 -8.28 0.30
CA LEU A 9 4.25 -9.26 1.16
C LEU A 9 5.78 -9.06 1.14
N LYS A 10 6.36 -8.75 -0.02
CA LYS A 10 7.77 -8.41 -0.18
C LYS A 10 8.13 -7.13 0.58
N ALA A 11 7.33 -6.08 0.46
CA ALA A 11 7.52 -4.83 1.20
C ALA A 11 7.42 -5.04 2.72
N ALA A 12 6.45 -5.84 3.17
CA ALA A 12 6.27 -6.16 4.58
C ALA A 12 7.45 -6.93 5.18
N LYS A 13 7.99 -7.93 4.44
CA LYS A 13 9.20 -8.65 4.84
C LYS A 13 10.42 -7.73 4.93
N ALA A 14 10.59 -6.82 3.98
CA ALA A 14 11.67 -5.84 4.00
C ALA A 14 11.57 -4.90 5.21
N ALA A 15 10.37 -4.39 5.51
CA ALA A 15 10.14 -3.54 6.67
C ALA A 15 10.36 -4.28 8.01
N ALA A 16 9.90 -5.53 8.11
CA ALA A 16 10.15 -6.37 9.27
C ALA A 16 11.67 -6.61 9.49
N TYR A 17 12.41 -6.88 8.42
CA TYR A 17 13.87 -7.09 8.47
C TYR A 17 14.64 -5.84 8.90
N GLU A 18 14.25 -4.64 8.43
CA GLU A 18 14.90 -3.40 8.88
C GLU A 18 14.62 -3.11 10.37
N THR A 19 13.44 -3.49 10.87
CA THR A 19 13.08 -3.34 12.29
C THR A 19 13.91 -4.27 13.19
N GLU A 20 14.29 -5.45 12.69
CA GLU A 20 15.16 -6.40 13.39
C GLU A 20 16.59 -5.86 13.60
N LYS A 21 17.10 -5.04 12.67
CA LYS A 21 18.42 -4.41 12.80
C LYS A 21 18.48 -3.33 13.88
N THR A 22 17.35 -2.77 14.30
CA THR A 22 17.28 -1.63 15.23
C THR A 22 17.07 -1.99 16.71
N GLY A 23 16.74 -3.24 17.02
CA GLY A 23 16.80 -3.82 18.38
C GLY A 23 15.54 -3.72 19.26
N ASP A 24 15.43 -4.72 20.14
CA ASP A 24 14.47 -5.06 21.23
C ASP A 24 13.13 -5.76 20.91
N ASP A 25 12.39 -5.43 19.85
CA ASP A 25 11.09 -6.09 19.51
C ASP A 25 11.14 -7.02 18.27
N ALA A 26 12.33 -7.28 17.76
CA ALA A 26 12.59 -7.94 16.48
C ALA A 26 11.88 -9.30 16.30
N ALA A 27 11.90 -10.16 17.32
CA ALA A 27 11.42 -11.54 17.21
C ALA A 27 9.90 -11.66 17.06
N ALA A 28 9.13 -10.69 17.58
CA ALA A 28 7.68 -10.67 17.43
C ALA A 28 7.27 -10.15 16.04
N ILE A 29 8.00 -9.19 15.50
CA ILE A 29 7.73 -8.53 14.22
C ILE A 29 8.14 -9.41 13.03
N THR A 30 9.21 -10.20 13.16
CA THR A 30 9.68 -11.13 12.10
C THR A 30 8.91 -12.46 12.07
N SER A 31 8.08 -12.73 13.07
CA SER A 31 7.14 -13.85 13.02
C SER A 31 6.19 -13.72 11.82
N LEU A 32 5.69 -14.86 11.31
CA LEU A 32 4.64 -14.87 10.26
C LEU A 32 3.46 -13.96 10.63
N THR A 33 3.12 -13.88 11.93
CA THR A 33 2.08 -12.98 12.44
C THR A 33 2.44 -11.49 12.38
N GLY A 34 3.71 -11.12 12.56
CA GLY A 34 4.17 -9.73 12.48
C GLY A 34 4.25 -9.22 11.03
N VAL A 35 4.74 -10.06 10.11
CA VAL A 35 4.75 -9.77 8.67
C VAL A 35 3.33 -9.57 8.14
N ASP A 36 2.37 -10.40 8.57
CA ASP A 36 0.96 -10.26 8.18
C ASP A 36 0.34 -8.94 8.66
N VAL A 37 0.66 -8.49 9.89
CA VAL A 37 0.19 -7.20 10.41
C VAL A 37 0.74 -6.04 9.59
N ILE A 38 2.04 -6.06 9.28
CA ILE A 38 2.68 -5.04 8.46
C ILE A 38 2.08 -5.03 7.05
N ALA A 39 1.91 -6.20 6.43
CA ALA A 39 1.34 -6.31 5.10
C ALA A 39 -0.10 -5.77 5.02
N ARG A 40 -0.93 -6.05 6.03
CA ARG A 40 -2.28 -5.47 6.13
C ARG A 40 -2.26 -3.95 6.31
N ALA A 41 -1.32 -3.42 7.08
CA ALA A 41 -1.15 -1.98 7.22
C ALA A 41 -0.73 -1.31 5.90
N ILE A 42 0.21 -1.92 5.17
CA ILE A 42 0.64 -1.45 3.84
C ILE A 42 -0.54 -1.46 2.84
N LEU A 43 -1.36 -2.52 2.84
CA LEU A 43 -2.57 -2.57 2.02
C LEU A 43 -3.55 -1.46 2.36
N ALA A 44 -3.83 -1.25 3.64
CA ALA A 44 -4.74 -0.18 4.07
C ALA A 44 -4.21 1.20 3.64
N GLU A 45 -2.91 1.44 3.70
CA GLU A 45 -2.30 2.69 3.27
C GLU A 45 -2.31 2.86 1.74
N ARG A 46 -2.14 1.76 0.98
CA ARG A 46 -2.31 1.75 -0.48
C ARG A 46 -3.72 2.17 -0.86
N ASP A 47 -4.74 1.58 -0.24
CA ASP A 47 -6.14 1.92 -0.46
C ASP A 47 -6.42 3.39 -0.10
N ARG A 48 -5.88 3.85 1.02
CA ARG A 48 -6.00 5.26 1.42
C ARG A 48 -5.39 6.20 0.38
N CYS A 49 -4.18 5.91 -0.10
CA CYS A 49 -3.50 6.72 -1.12
C CYS A 49 -4.26 6.74 -2.44
N ALA A 50 -4.77 5.58 -2.91
CA ALA A 50 -5.60 5.50 -4.10
C ALA A 50 -6.85 6.40 -3.94
N ASN A 51 -7.54 6.28 -2.81
CA ASN A 51 -8.72 7.10 -2.53
C ASN A 51 -8.42 8.60 -2.51
N VAL A 52 -7.28 9.03 -1.98
CA VAL A 52 -6.86 10.44 -2.06
C VAL A 52 -6.65 10.87 -3.51
N ALA A 53 -5.99 10.05 -4.33
CA ALA A 53 -5.72 10.38 -5.73
C ALA A 53 -7.00 10.60 -6.55
N ILE A 54 -7.99 9.73 -6.39
CA ILE A 54 -9.27 9.88 -7.10
C ILE A 54 -10.13 11.01 -6.53
N GLN A 55 -10.02 11.33 -5.24
CA GLN A 55 -10.81 12.41 -4.64
C GLN A 55 -10.32 13.81 -5.00
N TYR A 56 -9.02 13.97 -5.21
CA TYR A 56 -8.42 15.28 -5.45
C TYR A 56 -9.03 16.01 -6.66
N PHE A 57 -9.37 15.27 -7.73
CA PHE A 57 -9.87 15.85 -8.97
C PHE A 57 -11.39 15.68 -9.17
N ARG A 58 -12.15 15.33 -8.12
CA ARG A 58 -13.61 15.08 -8.22
C ARG A 58 -14.48 16.33 -8.33
N GLY A 59 -13.93 17.51 -8.06
CA GLY A 59 -14.69 18.76 -8.12
C GLY A 59 -15.05 19.20 -9.54
N ASP A 60 -16.11 20.01 -9.64
CA ASP A 60 -16.59 20.59 -10.92
C ASP A 60 -15.60 21.62 -11.51
N GLU A 61 -14.61 22.07 -10.72
CA GLU A 61 -13.52 22.94 -11.13
C GLU A 61 -12.47 22.25 -12.03
N TYR A 62 -12.49 20.92 -12.10
CA TYR A 62 -11.55 20.14 -12.90
C TYR A 62 -12.15 19.71 -14.23
N ASN A 63 -11.35 19.77 -15.30
CA ASN A 63 -11.80 19.32 -16.61
C ASN A 63 -11.73 17.79 -16.75
N SER A 64 -12.34 17.26 -17.82
CA SER A 64 -12.42 15.82 -18.09
C SER A 64 -11.06 15.12 -18.16
N ASN A 65 -10.01 15.81 -18.63
CA ASN A 65 -8.68 15.23 -18.72
C ASN A 65 -8.03 15.10 -17.33
N GLN A 66 -8.24 16.07 -16.44
CA GLN A 66 -7.75 16.04 -15.06
C GLN A 66 -8.47 14.95 -14.25
N GLN A 67 -9.78 14.83 -14.41
CA GLN A 67 -10.57 13.75 -13.83
C GLN A 67 -10.09 12.37 -14.32
N SER A 68 -9.90 12.20 -15.63
CA SER A 68 -9.38 10.95 -16.21
C SER A 68 -7.99 10.61 -15.70
N ALA A 69 -7.10 11.60 -15.58
CA ALA A 69 -5.76 11.38 -15.02
C ALA A 69 -5.82 10.86 -13.57
N SER A 70 -6.79 11.33 -12.77
CA SER A 70 -6.98 10.84 -11.41
C SER A 70 -7.39 9.37 -11.34
N GLU A 71 -8.25 8.93 -12.25
CA GLU A 71 -8.68 7.53 -12.37
C GLU A 71 -7.51 6.62 -12.79
N MET A 72 -6.67 7.10 -13.71
CA MET A 72 -5.46 6.40 -14.12
C MET A 72 -4.47 6.24 -12.95
N ILE A 73 -4.25 7.30 -12.17
CA ILE A 73 -3.37 7.26 -10.99
C ILE A 73 -3.95 6.33 -9.91
N TYR A 74 -5.25 6.40 -9.65
CA TYR A 74 -5.95 5.49 -8.74
C TYR A 74 -5.72 4.03 -9.11
N ALA A 75 -5.93 3.68 -10.39
CA ALA A 75 -5.74 2.33 -10.89
C ALA A 75 -4.28 1.88 -10.77
N ALA A 76 -3.33 2.76 -11.09
CA ALA A 76 -1.90 2.47 -10.98
C ALA A 76 -1.45 2.21 -9.54
N ILE A 77 -1.99 2.95 -8.55
CA ILE A 77 -1.69 2.72 -7.13
C ILE A 77 -2.22 1.37 -6.67
N LEU A 78 -3.47 1.04 -7.03
CA LEU A 78 -4.08 -0.24 -6.64
C LEU A 78 -3.40 -1.44 -7.30
N SER A 79 -2.94 -1.31 -8.54
CA SER A 79 -2.21 -2.38 -9.23
C SER A 79 -0.85 -2.71 -8.60
N GLY A 80 -0.31 -1.82 -7.75
CA GLY A 80 0.98 -2.02 -7.11
C GLY A 80 2.16 -2.00 -8.09
N GLU A 81 3.28 -2.62 -7.70
CA GLU A 81 4.35 -2.92 -8.65
C GLU A 81 3.79 -3.95 -9.64
N ALA A 82 3.43 -3.52 -10.85
CA ALA A 82 2.95 -4.42 -11.90
C ALA A 82 3.94 -5.58 -12.07
N SER A 83 3.46 -6.79 -11.73
CA SER A 83 4.15 -8.08 -11.72
C SER A 83 5.13 -8.30 -12.87
#